data_AF-A0A177B0U2-F1
#
_entry.id   AF-A0A177B0U2-F1
#
_cell.length_a   1.000
_cell.length_b   1.000
_cell.length_c   1.000
_cell.angle_alpha   90.00
_cell.angle_beta   90.00
_cell.angle_gamma   90.00
#
_symmetry.space_group_name_H-M   'P 1'
#
loop_
_entity.id
_entity.type
_entity.pdbx_description
1 polymer ?
#
loop_
_entity_poly.entity_id
_entity_poly.type
_entity_poly.pdbx_seq_one_letter_code
_entity_poly.pdbx_strand_id
1 'polypeptide(L)' 'MNLTIDEKLQILKELENGIKPTELCTKYKTAISTIYSIKKNKQKLLNVEKYGSCTNNKIRKSMKQPFFPKL' A
#
# COMPACT_ATOMS: atom_id res chain seq x y z
N MET A 1 -12.52 -3.91 0.95
CA MET A 1 -11.99 -3.52 2.27
C MET A 1 -10.86 -2.52 2.06
N ASN A 2 -10.88 -1.41 2.79
CA ASN A 2 -9.77 -0.45 2.78
C ASN A 2 -9.09 -0.47 4.14
N LEU A 3 -7.81 -0.85 4.16
CA LEU A 3 -6.97 -0.76 5.35
C LEU A 3 -6.61 0.70 5.62
N THR A 4 -6.79 1.12 6.86
CA THR A 4 -6.31 2.40 7.41
C THR A 4 -4.78 2.44 7.44
N ILE A 5 -4.20 3.61 7.72
CA ILE A 5 -2.73 3.75 7.84
C ILE A 5 -2.24 2.99 9.06
N ASP A 6 -2.94 3.09 10.19
CA ASP A 6 -2.58 2.44 11.44
C ASP A 6 -2.58 0.91 11.31
N GLU A 7 -3.59 0.34 10.66
CA GLU A 7 -3.63 -1.10 10.40
C GLU A 7 -2.46 -1.55 9.51
N LYS A 8 -2.06 -0.76 8.51
CA LYS A 8 -0.90 -1.09 7.66
C LYS A 8 0.41 -1.05 8.45
N LEU A 9 0.55 -0.12 9.39
CA LEU A 9 1.70 -0.04 10.28
C LEU A 9 1.73 -1.22 11.26
N GLN A 10 0.56 -1.63 11.77
CA GLN A 10 0.43 -2.82 12.61
C GLN A 10 0.86 -4.09 11.87
N ILE A 11 0.40 -4.26 10.62
CA ILE A 11 0.82 -5.38 9.74
C ILE A 11 2.33 -5.39 9.53
N LEU A 12 2.97 -4.23 9.37
CA LEU A 12 4.44 -4.14 9.23
C LEU A 12 5.16 -4.59 10.50
N LYS A 13 4.71 -4.13 11.68
CA LYS A 13 5.29 -4.56 12.96
C LYS A 13 5.17 -6.06 13.15
N GLU A 14 4.01 -6.64 12.84
CA GLU A 14 3.78 -8.09 12.94
C GLU A 14 4.66 -8.89 11.97
N LEU A 15 4.86 -8.39 10.73
CA LEU A 15 5.80 -9.00 9.78
C LEU A 15 7.25 -8.98 10.28
N GLU A 16 7.67 -7.90 10.95
CA GLU A 16 9.01 -7.77 11.52
C GLU A 16 9.22 -8.66 12.73
N ASN A 17 8.16 -8.89 13.51
CA ASN A 17 8.14 -9.84 14.61
C ASN A 17 8.15 -11.32 14.13
N GLY A 18 8.17 -11.56 12.81
CA GLY A 18 8.27 -12.89 12.23
C GLY A 18 6.93 -13.61 12.01
N ILE A 19 5.79 -12.93 12.16
CA ILE A 19 4.48 -13.51 11.88
C ILE A 19 4.37 -13.81 10.37
N LYS A 20 3.82 -14.98 10.04
CA LYS A 20 3.70 -15.40 8.64
C LYS A 20 2.67 -14.54 7.90
N PRO A 21 2.94 -14.17 6.63
CA PRO A 21 1.98 -13.42 5.81
C PRO A 21 0.62 -14.11 5.68
N THR A 22 0.58 -15.45 5.70
CA THR A 22 -0.65 -16.24 5.63
C THR A 22 -1.54 -16.02 6.85
N GLU A 23 -0.96 -15.98 8.05
CA GLU A 23 -1.69 -15.70 9.30
C GLU A 23 -2.24 -14.28 9.30
N LEU A 24 -1.44 -13.31 8.82
CA LEU A 24 -1.87 -11.92 8.68
C LEU A 24 -3.02 -11.74 7.68
N CYS A 25 -3.05 -12.54 6.61
CA CYS A 25 -4.17 -12.50 5.66
C CYS A 25 -5.49 -12.87 6.34
N THR A 26 -5.46 -13.90 7.19
CA THR A 26 -6.66 -14.33 7.94
C THR A 26 -7.07 -13.28 8.98
N LYS A 27 -6.11 -12.74 9.74
CA LYS A 27 -6.34 -11.75 10.80
C LYS A 27 -6.93 -10.45 10.27
N TYR A 28 -6.36 -9.92 9.20
CA TYR A 28 -6.75 -8.64 8.61
C TYR A 28 -7.74 -8.80 7.44
N LYS A 29 -8.20 -10.03 7.15
CA LYS A 29 -9.11 -10.36 6.03
C LYS A 29 -8.65 -9.72 4.71
N THR A 30 -7.36 -9.83 4.43
CA THR A 30 -6.72 -9.21 3.25
C THR A 30 -5.98 -10.23 2.41
N ALA A 31 -5.76 -9.90 1.15
CA ALA A 31 -5.04 -10.77 0.23
C ALA A 31 -3.53 -10.75 0.51
N ILE A 32 -2.86 -11.87 0.24
CA ILE A 32 -1.40 -12.00 0.33
C ILE A 32 -0.70 -10.91 -0.48
N SER A 33 -1.19 -10.61 -1.68
CA SER A 33 -0.64 -9.55 -2.53
C SER A 33 -0.69 -8.16 -1.87
N THR A 34 -1.73 -7.88 -1.08
CA THR A 34 -1.86 -6.65 -0.30
C THR A 34 -0.78 -6.58 0.78
N ILE A 35 -0.54 -7.68 1.50
CA ILE A 35 0.49 -7.75 2.54
C ILE A 35 1.89 -7.52 1.96
N TYR A 36 2.22 -8.18 0.84
CA TYR A 36 3.49 -7.94 0.16
C TYR A 36 3.61 -6.51 -0.35
N SER A 37 2.51 -5.91 -0.82
CA SER A 37 2.49 -4.51 -1.24
C SER A 37 2.72 -3.55 -0.08
N ILE A 38 2.17 -3.84 1.10
CA ILE A 38 2.43 -3.10 2.35
C ILE A 38 3.91 -3.21 2.72
N LYS A 39 4.46 -4.43 2.76
CA LYS A 39 5.88 -4.70 3.02
C LYS A 39 6.79 -3.92 2.07
N LYS A 40 6.49 -3.95 0.77
CA LYS A 40 7.24 -3.21 -0.27
C LYS A 40 7.20 -1.70 -0.06
N ASN A 41 6.09 -1.17 0.44
CA ASN A 41 5.90 0.26 0.67
C ASN A 41 6.24 0.70 2.12
N LYS A 42 6.93 -0.13 2.92
CA LYS A 42 7.27 0.15 4.33
C LYS A 42 7.78 1.57 4.57
N GLN A 43 8.81 1.99 3.84
CA GLN A 43 9.43 3.31 4.02
C GLN A 43 8.45 4.47 3.79
N LYS A 44 7.52 4.31 2.85
CA LYS A 44 6.50 5.33 2.59
C LYS A 44 5.50 5.41 3.73
N LEU A 45 5.10 4.27 4.28
CA LEU A 45 4.16 4.21 5.40
C LEU A 45 4.76 4.87 6.65
N LEU A 46 6.04 4.61 6.94
CA LEU A 46 6.77 5.25 8.05
C LEU A 46 6.92 6.77 7.85
N ASN A 47 7.13 7.22 6.62
CA ASN A 47 7.19 8.65 6.33
C ASN A 47 5.82 9.34 6.51
N VAL A 48 4.72 8.66 6.18
CA VAL A 48 3.37 9.18 6.45
C VAL A 48 3.12 9.30 7.95
N GLU A 49 3.50 8.28 8.72
CA GLU A 49 3.37 8.31 10.19
C GLU A 49 4.17 9.46 10.81
N LYS A 50 5.41 9.70 10.34
CA LYS A 50 6.30 10.72 10.89
C LYS A 50 6.00 12.15 10.44
N TYR A 51 5.60 12.34 9.18
CA TYR A 51 5.50 13.66 8.56
C TYR A 51 4.08 14.03 8.10
N GLY A 52 3.09 13.17 8.34
CA GLY A 52 1.68 13.40 7.99
C GLY A 52 1.38 13.44 6.48
N SER A 53 2.38 13.28 5.61
CA SER A 53 2.24 13.40 4.15
C SER A 53 3.17 12.45 3.41
N CYS A 54 2.61 11.75 2.42
CA CYS A 54 3.38 11.05 1.40
C CYS A 54 3.36 11.85 0.10
N THR A 55 4.47 12.48 -0.26
CA THR A 55 4.70 13.04 -1.59
C THR A 55 4.96 11.91 -2.59
N ASN A 56 3.90 11.22 -3.01
CA ASN A 56 3.97 10.30 -4.15
C ASN A 56 3.89 11.10 -5.46
N ASN A 57 4.90 11.90 -5.76
CA ASN A 57 5.10 12.46 -7.09
C ASN A 57 5.63 11.40 -8.05
N LYS A 58 4.91 10.28 -8.21
CA LYS A 58 4.91 9.63 -9.53
C LYS A 58 3.82 10.33 -10.29
N ILE A 59 4.20 11.32 -11.10
CA ILE A 59 3.37 11.81 -12.20
C ILE A 59 2.85 10.55 -12.89
N ARG A 60 1.58 10.21 -12.67
CA ARG A 60 0.93 9.21 -13.51
C ARG A 60 1.01 9.83 -14.88
N LYS A 61 1.83 9.28 -15.78
CA LYS A 61 1.69 9.58 -17.21
C LYS A 61 0.24 9.20 -17.51
N SER A 62 -0.64 10.19 -17.60
CA SER A 62 -1.96 9.96 -18.13
C SER A 62 -1.73 9.31 -19.48
N MET A 63 -2.47 8.24 -19.77
CA MET A 63 -2.61 7.84 -21.16
C MET A 63 -3.09 9.11 -21.87
N LYS A 64 -2.27 9.67 -22.77
CA LYS A 64 -2.76 10.71 -23.66
C LYS A 64 -4.01 10.13 -24.28
N GLN A 65 -5.15 10.82 -24.16
CA GLN A 65 -6.38 10.39 -24.82
C GLN A 65 -6.01 10.06 -26.26
N PRO A 66 -6.36 8.87 -26.77
CA PRO A 66 -6.09 8.58 -28.16
C PRO A 66 -6.81 9.64 -28.98
N PHE A 67 -6.06 10.31 -29.85
CA PHE A 67 -6.56 11.31 -30.78
C PHE A 67 -7.35 10.57 -31.86
N PHE A 68 -8.52 10.03 -31.51
CA PHE A 68 -9.48 9.59 -32.51
C PHE A 68 -10.46 10.75 -32.73
N PRO A 69 -10.55 11.29 -33.96
CA PRO A 69 -11.59 12.25 -34.27
C PRO A 69 -12.95 11.57 -34.10
N LYS A 70 -13.87 12.25 -33.42
CA LYS A 70 -15.27 11.81 -33.35
C LYS A 70 -15.83 11.87 -34.78
N LEU A 71 -16.37 10.74 -35.24
CA LEU A 71 -17.15 10.65 -36.47
C LEU A 71 -18.40 11.53 -36.40
#